data_AF-A0A7V6NZB3-F1
#
_entry.id   AF-A0A7V6NZB3-F1
#
_cell.length_a   1.000
_cell.length_b   1.000
_cell.length_c   1.000
_cell.angle_alpha   90.00
_cell.angle_beta   90.00
_cell.angle_gamma   90.00
#
_symmetry.space_group_name_H-M   'P 1'
#
loop_
_entity.id
_entity.type
_entity.pdbx_description
1 polymer ?
#
loop_
_entity_poly.entity_id
_entity_poly.type
_entity_poly.pdbx_seq_one_letter_code
_entity_poly.pdbx_strand_id
1 'polypeptide(L)'
;MLIWGRGQKVKVFYSDDPDGDTYKKVSFIETGNPNHSVLKIRIEDNLDKAVSILNKSGFKVKEKNYYENGNIYIYLTPENNMVIKMRIGYIDRKLSGRVY
;
A
#
# COMPACT_ATOMS: atom_id res chain seq x y z
N MET A 1 -7.40 20.45 17.90
CA MET A 1 -7.52 19.06 18.40
C MET A 1 -8.67 18.42 17.64
N LEU A 2 -8.39 17.67 16.56
CA LEU A 2 -9.43 17.08 15.71
C LEU A 2 -9.66 15.63 16.15
N ILE A 3 -10.86 15.41 16.68
CA ILE A 3 -11.37 14.10 17.09
C ILE A 3 -11.73 13.34 15.82
N TRP A 4 -11.00 12.27 15.51
CA TRP A 4 -11.30 11.42 14.35
C TRP A 4 -12.47 10.48 14.67
N GLY A 5 -13.60 10.70 14.00
CA GLY A 5 -14.78 9.83 14.05
C GLY A 5 -14.53 8.47 13.39
N ARG A 6 -15.19 7.42 13.92
CA ARG A 6 -15.16 6.02 13.44
C ARG A 6 -15.89 5.83 12.10
N GLY A 7 -15.47 6.50 11.04
CA GLY A 7 -16.12 6.38 9.73
C GLY A 7 -15.14 6.64 8.59
N GLN A 8 -15.03 5.67 7.67
CA GLN A 8 -14.18 5.61 6.47
C GLN A 8 -12.70 5.29 6.72
N LYS A 9 -12.35 4.01 6.60
CA LYS A 9 -10.97 3.51 6.80
C LYS A 9 -10.32 2.96 5.52
N VAL A 10 -10.92 3.19 4.36
CA VAL A 10 -10.32 2.87 3.06
C VAL A 10 -10.38 4.11 2.19
N LYS A 11 -9.25 4.55 1.67
CA LYS A 11 -9.12 5.64 0.71
C LYS A 11 -8.59 5.06 -0.59
N VAL A 12 -9.29 5.31 -1.69
CA VAL A 12 -8.86 4.94 -3.02
C VAL A 12 -8.42 6.23 -3.70
N PHE A 13 -7.18 6.25 -4.18
CA PHE A 13 -6.62 7.39 -4.89
C PHE A 13 -6.59 7.05 -6.37
N TYR A 14 -7.11 7.98 -7.17
CA TYR A 14 -7.15 7.84 -8.61
C TYR A 14 -6.08 8.71 -9.28
N SER A 15 -5.53 8.23 -10.39
CA SER A 15 -4.63 8.98 -11.25
C SER A 15 -5.45 9.83 -12.21
N ASP A 16 -5.11 11.11 -12.30
CA ASP A 16 -5.63 12.03 -13.32
C ASP A 16 -4.74 12.07 -14.58
N ASP A 17 -3.72 11.19 -14.66
CA ASP A 17 -2.85 11.06 -15.83
C ASP A 17 -3.67 10.54 -17.05
N PRO A 18 -3.84 11.35 -18.11
CA PRO A 18 -4.61 10.98 -19.29
C PRO A 18 -3.96 9.82 -20.07
N ASP A 19 -2.66 9.61 -19.89
CA ASP A 19 -1.87 8.61 -20.58
C ASP A 19 -1.64 7.33 -19.76
N GLY A 20 -2.11 7.30 -18.50
CA GLY A 20 -2.12 6.06 -17.72
C GLY A 20 -3.05 5.04 -18.39
N ASP A 21 -2.64 3.77 -18.51
CA ASP A 21 -3.50 2.72 -19.07
C ASP A 21 -4.88 2.78 -18.37
N THR A 22 -6.00 2.78 -19.10
CA THR A 22 -7.37 3.02 -18.58
C THR A 22 -7.75 2.13 -17.39
N TYR A 23 -7.12 0.96 -17.25
CA TYR A 23 -7.27 0.02 -16.12
C TYR A 23 -6.47 0.39 -14.85
N LYS A 24 -5.51 1.32 -14.94
CA LYS A 24 -4.62 1.78 -13.85
C LYS A 24 -5.04 3.13 -13.28
N LYS A 25 -6.30 3.53 -13.43
CA LYS A 25 -6.78 4.77 -12.81
C LYS A 25 -6.72 4.72 -11.29
N VAL A 26 -6.65 3.56 -10.63
CA VAL A 26 -6.38 3.50 -9.19
C VAL A 26 -4.87 3.53 -8.97
N SER A 27 -4.35 4.67 -8.50
CA SER A 27 -2.94 4.83 -8.14
C SER A 27 -2.60 3.95 -6.93
N PHE A 28 -3.40 4.04 -5.87
CA PHE A 28 -3.26 3.20 -4.68
C PHE A 28 -4.51 3.17 -3.81
N ILE A 29 -4.60 2.12 -3.01
CA ILE A 29 -5.59 1.93 -1.96
C ILE A 29 -4.85 2.03 -0.62
N GLU A 30 -5.33 2.88 0.26
CA GLU A 30 -4.85 3.00 1.63
C GLU A 30 -5.93 2.51 2.59
N THR A 31 -5.56 1.64 3.54
CA THR A 31 -6.46 1.12 4.57
C THR A 31 -5.85 1.21 5.96
N GLY A 32 -6.65 1.67 6.92
CA GLY A 32 -6.41 1.55 8.37
C GLY A 32 -7.48 0.69 9.05
N ASN A 33 -8.25 -0.09 8.27
CA ASN A 33 -9.34 -0.91 8.76
C ASN A 33 -8.85 -2.25 9.34
N PRO A 34 -9.01 -2.53 10.64
CA PRO A 34 -8.64 -3.83 11.25
C PRO A 34 -9.43 -5.00 10.68
N ASN A 35 -10.61 -4.74 10.12
CA ASN A 35 -11.43 -5.79 9.49
C ASN A 35 -10.97 -6.14 8.07
N HIS A 36 -10.03 -5.39 7.49
CA HIS A 36 -9.51 -5.67 6.16
C HIS A 36 -8.18 -6.42 6.26
N SER A 37 -7.98 -7.35 5.34
CA SER A 37 -6.70 -8.04 5.20
C SER A 37 -6.18 -7.96 3.78
N VAL A 38 -4.88 -7.74 3.64
CA VAL A 38 -4.16 -7.68 2.37
C VAL A 38 -3.09 -8.76 2.42
N LEU A 39 -3.14 -9.74 1.53
CA LEU A 39 -2.24 -10.90 1.56
C LEU A 39 -2.21 -11.61 2.93
N LYS A 40 -3.34 -11.62 3.66
CA LYS A 40 -3.48 -12.11 5.05
C LYS A 40 -2.80 -11.27 6.13
N ILE A 41 -2.28 -10.09 5.79
CA ILE A 41 -1.81 -9.07 6.73
C ILE A 41 -3.00 -8.21 7.13
N ARG A 42 -3.23 -8.04 8.43
CA ARG A 42 -4.27 -7.16 8.98
C ARG A 42 -3.65 -5.91 9.59
N ILE A 43 -4.46 -4.88 9.73
CA ILE A 43 -4.12 -3.77 10.62
C ILE A 43 -4.09 -4.31 12.05
N GLU A 44 -3.14 -3.85 12.85
CA GLU A 44 -2.74 -4.35 14.19
C GLU A 44 -1.95 -5.66 14.19
N ASP A 45 -1.67 -6.28 13.04
CA ASP A 45 -0.68 -7.37 13.01
C ASP A 45 0.71 -6.84 13.41
N ASN A 46 1.46 -7.69 14.09
CA ASN A 46 2.87 -7.45 14.38
C ASN A 46 3.66 -7.24 13.08
N LEU A 47 4.57 -6.26 13.08
CA LEU A 47 5.34 -5.87 11.90
C LEU A 47 6.19 -7.03 11.36
N ASP A 48 6.88 -7.78 12.22
CA ASP A 48 7.73 -8.91 11.82
C ASP A 48 6.93 -10.02 11.13
N LYS A 49 5.71 -10.28 11.61
CA LYS A 49 4.76 -11.20 10.96
C LYS A 49 4.37 -10.70 9.57
N ALA A 50 4.02 -9.41 9.44
CA ALA A 50 3.66 -8.81 8.16
C ALA A 50 4.83 -8.88 7.16
N VAL A 51 6.04 -8.54 7.59
CA VAL A 51 7.28 -8.64 6.80
C VAL A 51 7.53 -10.07 6.34
N SER A 52 7.38 -11.06 7.24
CA SER A 52 7.54 -12.48 6.90
C SER A 52 6.56 -12.93 5.81
N ILE A 53 5.30 -12.49 5.88
CA ILE A 53 4.28 -12.79 4.87
C ILE A 53 4.64 -12.17 3.51
N LEU A 54 5.10 -10.91 3.50
CA LEU A 54 5.53 -10.22 2.28
C LEU A 54 6.72 -10.94 1.63
N ASN A 55 7.74 -11.28 2.42
CA ASN A 55 8.91 -12.02 1.93
C ASN A 55 8.52 -13.39 1.34
N LYS A 56 7.63 -14.14 2.00
CA LYS A 56 7.10 -15.43 1.49
C LYS A 56 6.28 -15.26 0.21
N SER A 57 5.68 -14.09 0.01
CA SER A 57 4.89 -13.74 -1.17
C SER A 57 5.74 -13.16 -2.31
N GLY A 58 7.08 -13.20 -2.19
CA GLY A 58 8.01 -12.73 -3.22
C GLY A 58 8.22 -11.22 -3.27
N PHE A 59 7.67 -10.47 -2.31
CA PHE A 59 7.96 -9.05 -2.20
C PHE A 59 9.39 -8.81 -1.71
N LYS A 60 10.05 -7.82 -2.30
CA LYS A 60 11.40 -7.40 -1.93
C LYS A 60 11.34 -6.01 -1.31
N VAL A 61 12.05 -5.81 -0.21
CA VAL A 61 12.21 -4.48 0.38
C VAL A 61 13.03 -3.60 -0.57
N LYS A 62 12.54 -2.40 -0.89
CA LYS A 62 13.31 -1.40 -1.64
C LYS A 62 13.81 -0.30 -0.74
N GLU A 63 12.97 0.13 0.18
CA GLU A 63 13.26 1.15 1.19
C GLU A 63 12.47 0.86 2.47
N LYS A 64 12.65 1.68 3.50
CA LYS A 64 12.07 1.43 4.83
C LYS A 64 10.54 1.30 4.75
N ASN A 65 10.05 0.10 5.10
CA ASN A 65 8.65 -0.31 5.08
C ASN A 65 7.97 -0.33 3.70
N TYR A 66 8.73 -0.24 2.61
CA TYR A 66 8.21 -0.26 1.25
C TYR A 66 8.71 -1.51 0.52
N TYR A 67 7.76 -2.27 -0.01
CA TYR A 67 7.96 -3.60 -0.55
C TYR A 67 7.40 -3.68 -1.97
N GLU A 68 8.16 -4.22 -2.91
CA GLU A 68 7.73 -4.38 -4.30
C GLU A 68 7.69 -5.84 -4.73
N ASN A 69 6.69 -6.19 -5.52
CA ASN A 69 6.67 -7.42 -6.31
C ASN A 69 6.10 -7.12 -7.70
N GLY A 70 6.95 -7.20 -8.73
CA GLY A 70 6.57 -6.81 -10.09
C GLY A 70 6.14 -5.34 -10.16
N ASN A 71 4.90 -5.09 -10.56
CA ASN A 71 4.32 -3.74 -10.67
C ASN A 71 3.43 -3.37 -9.48
N ILE A 72 3.48 -4.13 -8.38
CA ILE A 72 2.71 -3.83 -7.16
C ILE A 72 3.69 -3.42 -6.07
N TYR A 73 3.36 -2.36 -5.35
CA TYR A 73 4.02 -2.02 -4.10
C TYR A 73 3.07 -2.11 -2.91
N ILE A 74 3.64 -2.42 -1.75
CA ILE A 74 2.97 -2.36 -0.46
C ILE A 74 3.83 -1.51 0.47
N TYR A 75 3.23 -0.49 1.06
CA TYR A 75 3.84 0.33 2.10
C TYR A 75 3.14 0.06 3.43
N LEU A 76 3.91 -0.40 4.42
CA LEU A 76 3.44 -0.61 5.78
C LEU A 76 3.75 0.63 6.62
N THR A 77 2.77 1.17 7.33
CA THR A 77 3.03 2.20 8.35
C THR A 77 3.01 1.53 9.72
N PRO A 78 4.17 1.37 10.38
CA PRO A 78 4.23 0.80 11.71
C PRO A 78 4.10 1.87 12.80
N GLU A 79 3.49 1.49 13.92
CA GLU A 79 3.52 2.20 15.19
C GLU A 79 3.63 1.16 16.30
N ASN A 80 4.55 1.33 17.27
CA ASN A 80 4.76 0.37 18.36
C ASN A 80 4.89 -1.10 17.92
N ASN A 81 5.64 -1.35 16.84
CA ASN A 81 5.83 -2.67 16.21
C ASN A 81 4.54 -3.34 15.66
N MET A 82 3.49 -2.56 15.43
CA MET A 82 2.23 -3.00 14.82
C MET A 82 1.93 -2.23 13.54
N VAL A 83 1.30 -2.88 12.57
CA VAL A 83 0.86 -2.24 11.33
C VAL A 83 -0.39 -1.41 11.60
N ILE A 84 -0.30 -0.08 11.63
CA ILE A 84 -1.48 0.79 11.83
C ILE A 84 -2.18 1.18 10.52
N LYS A 85 -1.46 1.10 9.40
CA LYS A 85 -1.96 1.46 8.07
C LYS A 85 -1.18 0.69 7.01
N MET A 86 -1.88 0.34 5.94
CA MET A 86 -1.29 -0.26 4.73
C MET A 86 -1.69 0.54 3.51
N ARG A 87 -0.75 0.73 2.60
CA ARG A 87 -0.99 1.26 1.26
C ARG A 87 -0.57 0.22 0.22
N ILE A 88 -1.42 -0.04 -0.76
CA ILE A 88 -1.16 -0.94 -1.89
C ILE A 88 -1.36 -0.13 -3.16
N GLY A 89 -0.38 -0.09 -4.02
CA GLY A 89 -0.50 0.61 -5.28
C GLY A 89 0.18 -0.10 -6.43
N TYR A 90 -0.10 0.41 -7.63
CA TYR A 90 0.53 -0.05 -8.85
C TYR A 90 1.67 0.90 -9.23
N ILE A 91 2.81 0.33 -9.62
CA ILE A 91 3.97 1.05 -10.12
C ILE A 91 3.85 1.13 -11.63
N ASP A 92 3.61 2.32 -12.18
CA ASP A 92 3.61 2.50 -13.62
C ASP A 92 5.03 2.73 -14.15
N ARG A 93 5.69 1.64 -14.54
CA ARG A 93 7.08 1.66 -15.05
C ARG A 93 7.22 2.24 -16.46
N LYS A 94 6.11 2.58 -17.14
CA LYS A 94 6.16 3.23 -18.47
C LYS A 94 6.46 4.74 -18.39
N LEU A 95 6.33 5.36 -17.22
CA LEU A 95 6.54 6.81 -17.06
C LEU A 95 8.03 7.22 -17.00
N SER A 96 8.98 6.31 -16.75
CA SER A 96 10.41 6.64 -16.69
C SER A 96 11.03 6.99 -18.05
N GLY A 97 10.26 6.95 -19.14
CA GLY A 97 10.69 7.33 -20.49
C GLY A 97 10.09 8.64 -21.01
N ARG A 98 9.24 9.34 -20.23
CA ARG A 98 8.66 10.62 -20.65
C ARG A 98 9.46 11.79 -20.10
N VAL A 99 10.20 12.43 -21.01
CA VAL A 99 10.78 13.76 -20.81
C VAL A 99 9.62 14.75 -20.99
N TYR A 100 9.26 15.49 -19.93
CA TYR A 100 8.45 16.70 -20.04
C TYR A 100 9.34 17.89 -20.39
#